data_AF-A0A4U9I0B4-F1
#
_entry.id   AF-A0A4U9I0B4-F1
#
_cell.length_a   1.000
_cell.length_b   1.000
_cell.length_c   1.000
_cell.angle_alpha   90.00
_cell.angle_beta   90.00
_cell.angle_gamma   90.00
#
_symmetry.space_group_name_H-M   'P 1'
#
loop_
_entity.id
_entity.type
_entity.pdbx_description
1 polymer ?
#
loop_
_entity_poly.entity_id
_entity_poly.type
_entity_poly.pdbx_seq_one_letter_code
_entity_poly.pdbx_strand_id
1 'polypeptide(L)' 'MKQQFLLRNTNIRANAINAINQLQLDEKRPVVIEIKEMTRSIDQNAKLWAIFGRCQQPG' A
#
# COMPACT_ATOMS: atom_id res chain seq x y z
N MET A 1 3.43 2.57 8.51
CA MET A 1 2.21 2.56 7.67
C MET A 1 2.62 2.18 6.25
N LYS A 2 2.16 1.06 5.70
CA LYS A 2 2.47 0.66 4.31
C LYS A 2 1.42 1.29 3.39
N GLN A 3 1.82 2.23 2.54
CA GLN A 3 0.91 2.85 1.58
C GLN A 3 0.76 1.94 0.35
N GLN A 4 -0.47 1.53 0.04
CA GLN A 4 -0.77 0.64 -1.08
C GLN A 4 -1.80 1.31 -2.00
N PHE A 5 -1.55 1.27 -3.31
CA PHE A 5 -2.46 1.78 -4.33
C PHE A 5 -3.05 0.63 -5.14
N LEU A 6 -4.37 0.49 -5.12
CA LEU A 6 -5.08 -0.51 -5.91
C LEU A 6 -5.44 0.09 -7.28
N LEU A 7 -4.60 -0.17 -8.29
CA LEU A 7 -4.74 0.39 -9.64
C LEU A 7 -5.95 -0.20 -10.38
N ARG A 8 -7.15 0.29 -10.09
CA ARG A 8 -8.41 -0.16 -10.72
C ARG A 8 -8.92 0.76 -11.83
N ASN A 9 -8.40 1.98 -11.90
CA ASN A 9 -8.75 2.97 -12.92
C ASN A 9 -7.62 4.00 -13.11
N THR A 10 -7.78 4.86 -14.11
CA THR A 10 -6.81 5.90 -14.49
C THR A 10 -6.58 6.95 -13.40
N ASN A 11 -7.62 7.31 -12.63
CA ASN A 11 -7.51 8.28 -11.54
C ASN A 11 -6.61 7.76 -10.40
N ILE A 12 -6.79 6.51 -9.99
CA ILE A 12 -5.97 5.91 -8.93
C ILE A 12 -4.51 5.74 -9.42
N ARG A 13 -4.32 5.47 -10.71
CA ARG A 13 -2.98 5.46 -11.31
C ARG A 13 -2.31 6.83 -11.24
N ALA A 14 -3.01 7.91 -11.56
CA ALA A 14 -2.48 9.27 -11.44
C ALA A 14 -2.09 9.58 -9.99
N ASN A 15 -2.91 9.18 -9.02
CA ASN A 15 -2.61 9.36 -7.60
C ASN A 15 -1.35 8.58 -7.15
N ALA A 16 -1.19 7.33 -7.61
CA ALA A 16 0.00 6.53 -7.31
C ALA A 16 1.28 7.18 -7.86
N ILE A 17 1.22 7.69 -9.09
CA ILE A 17 2.36 8.42 -9.70
C ILE A 17 2.67 9.69 -8.91
N ASN A 18 1.65 10.47 -8.55
CA ASN A 18 1.85 11.69 -7.76
C ASN A 18 2.50 11.39 -6.40
N ALA A 19 2.08 10.31 -5.73
CA ALA A 19 2.70 9.88 -4.47
C ALA A 19 4.16 9.49 -4.65
N ILE A 20 4.51 8.79 -5.73
CA ILE A 20 5.90 8.44 -6.05
C ILE A 20 6.75 9.71 -6.24
N ASN A 21 6.22 10.70 -6.96
CA ASN A 21 6.93 11.98 -7.20
C ASN A 21 7.16 12.79 -5.91
N GLN A 22 6.36 12.56 -4.85
CA GLN A 22 6.49 13.23 -3.56
C GLN A 22 7.42 12.50 -2.58
N LEU A 23 7.94 11.33 -2.94
CA LEU A 23 8.86 10.59 -2.08
C LEU A 23 10.19 11.33 -1.97
N GLN A 24 10.66 11.51 -0.73
CA GLN A 24 12.02 11.97 -0.49
C GLN A 24 12.97 10.80 -0.75
N LEU A 25 13.81 10.93 -1.77
CA LEU A 25 14.80 9.93 -2.13
C LEU A 25 16.10 10.21 -1.38
N ASP A 26 16.61 9.21 -0.68
CA ASP A 26 17.89 9.25 0.03
C ASP A 26 18.71 8.02 -0.40
N GLU A 27 19.92 8.24 -0.90
CA GLU A 27 20.85 7.17 -1.30
C GLU A 27 21.15 6.20 -0.15
N LYS A 28 21.14 6.68 1.11
CA LYS A 28 21.38 5.84 2.30
C LYS A 28 20.13 5.05 2.72
N ARG A 29 18.95 5.46 2.25
CA ARG A 29 17.65 4.86 2.61
C ARG A 29 16.75 4.77 1.38
N PRO A 30 17.07 3.85 0.45
CA PRO A 30 16.29 3.71 -0.78
C PRO A 30 14.87 3.24 -0.48
N VAL A 31 13.91 3.76 -1.24
CA VAL A 31 12.51 3.34 -1.19
C VAL A 31 12.26 2.33 -2.30
N VAL A 32 11.67 1.19 -1.96
CA VAL A 32 11.35 0.11 -2.90
C VAL A 32 9.88 0.19 -3.30
N ILE A 33 9.61 0.20 -4.61
CA ILE A 33 8.26 0.12 -5.16
C ILE A 33 8.03 -1.31 -5.66
N GLU A 34 6.92 -1.91 -5.23
CA GLU A 34 6.56 -3.28 -5.58
C GLU A 34 5.21 -3.29 -6.30
N ILE A 35 5.19 -3.84 -7.53
CA ILE A 35 3.98 -4.01 -8.33
C ILE A 35 3.68 -5.50 -8.41
N LYS A 36 2.48 -5.89 -7.97
CA LYS A 36 2.01 -7.28 -7.97
C LYS A 36 0.58 -7.33 -8.48
N GLU A 37 0.23 -8.41 -9.17
CA GLU A 37 -1.15 -8.67 -9.53
C GLU A 37 -2.00 -8.92 -8.29
N MET A 38 -3.25 -8.45 -8.32
CA MET A 38 -4.20 -8.71 -7.25
C MET A 38 -4.59 -10.18 -7.28
N THR A 39 -4.07 -10.96 -6.34
CA THR A 39 -4.56 -12.32 -6.10
C THR A 39 -5.65 -12.30 -5.03
N ARG A 40 -6.58 -13.27 -5.13
CA ARG A 40 -7.66 -13.44 -4.15
C ARG A 40 -7.12 -13.59 -2.71
N SER A 41 -5.91 -14.13 -2.56
CA SER A 41 -5.23 -14.33 -1.27
C SER A 41 -4.73 -13.02 -0.63
N ILE A 42 -4.25 -12.06 -1.43
CA ILE A 42 -3.76 -10.77 -0.93
C ILE A 42 -4.90 -9.92 -0.34
N ASP A 43 -6.07 -9.95 -0.98
CA ASP A 43 -7.28 -9.27 -0.49
C ASP A 43 -7.75 -9.86 0.86
N GLN A 44 -7.74 -11.19 1.00
CA GLN A 44 -8.09 -11.87 2.26
C GLN A 44 -7.08 -11.59 3.36
N ASN A 45 -5.78 -11.63 3.06
CA ASN A 45 -4.73 -11.33 4.02
C ASN A 45 -4.83 -9.87 4.51
N ALA A 46 -5.03 -8.90 3.61
CA ALA A 46 -5.21 -7.50 3.99
C ALA A 46 -6.44 -7.30 4.91
N LYS A 47 -7.54 -7.99 4.64
CA LYS A 47 -8.74 -7.98 5.50
C LYS A 47 -8.47 -8.61 6.86
N LEU A 48 -7.75 -9.73 6.90
CA LEU A 48 -7.38 -10.42 8.14
C LEU A 48 -6.57 -9.51 9.06
N TRP A 49 -5.50 -8.90 8.55
CA TRP A 49 -4.67 -7.97 9.34
C TRP A 49 -5.42 -6.70 9.74
N ALA A 50 -6.35 -6.21 8.91
CA ALA A 50 -7.21 -5.07 9.26
C ALA A 50 -8.18 -5.39 10.41
N ILE A 51 -8.64 -6.64 10.53
CA ILE A 51 -9.49 -7.10 11.64
C ILE A 51 -8.64 -7.32 12.89
N PHE A 52 -7.51 -8.02 12.78
CA PHE A 52 -6.61 -8.25 13.91
C PHE A 52 -6.09 -6.94 14.52
N GLY A 53 -5.74 -5.95 13.70
CA GLY A 53 -5.33 -4.63 14.19
C GLY A 53 -6.44 -3.89 14.96
N ARG A 54 -7.71 -4.11 14.63
CA ARG A 54 -8.84 -3.54 15.39
C ARG A 54 -9.13 -4.28 16.70
N CYS A 55 -8.79 -5.56 16.80
CA CYS A 55 -8.94 -6.32 18.04
C CYS A 55 -7.77 -6.11 19.02
N GLN A 56 -6.65 -5.53 18.56
CA GLN A 56 -5.45 -5.30 19.38
C GLN A 56 -5.32 -3.90 19.98
N GLN A 57 -6.33 -3.04 19.82
CA GLN A 57 -6.47 -1.83 20.64
C GLN A 57 -7.46 -2.11 21.78
N PRO A 58 -7.02 -2.63 22.94
CA PRO A 58 -7.74 -2.36 24.17
C PRO A 58 -7.69 -0.84 24.42
N GLY A 59 -8.80 -0.29 24.89
CA GLY A 59 -8.91 1.13 25.26
C GLY A 59 -7.92 1.56 26.34
#